data_AF-A0A662KAF3-F1
#
_entry.id   AF-A0A662KAF3-F1
#
_cell.length_a   1.000
_cell.length_b   1.000
_cell.length_c   1.000
_cell.angle_alpha   90.00
_cell.angle_beta   90.00
_cell.angle_gamma   90.00
#
_symmetry.space_group_name_H-M   'P 1'
#
loop_
_entity.id
_entity.type
_entity.pdbx_description
1 polymer ?
#
loop_
_entity_poly.entity_id
_entity_poly.type
_entity_poly.pdbx_seq_one_letter_code
_entity_poly.pdbx_strand_id
1 'polypeptide(L)'
;MKYALGFFSAVCFIGSIIFIGVGLHTMYTYGLGILGDYRGHIVKGDAFNFIIIANRGIGWINIGIISSIIGSTLAILAKGLPEGDTKRCPFCAEIIKAEARVCRYCGRELPEEAALEEATEASEEERRKLFLAHVKSVIADLRSSISPGFDEDERSIRFRYVVSHRRLRQLSGLTPEALKRVNKNLAAWLTSSNVGVKLEMRGENKFVGNFVLIVDKPTTIRFHGKLPPEAWVTYGYLRVSGEQSASQLKEALGERGMEWLAKLEANGLVEKVDDKFRAKT
;
A
#
# COMPACT_ATOMS: atom_id res chain seq x y z
N MET A 1 -5.00 26.81 3.95
CA MET A 1 -6.42 26.37 3.93
C MET A 1 -6.69 25.10 4.74
N LYS A 2 -5.88 24.04 4.58
CA LYS A 2 -5.97 22.79 5.37
C LYS A 2 -6.02 22.99 6.89
N TYR A 3 -5.14 23.83 7.43
CA TYR A 3 -5.10 24.12 8.88
C TYR A 3 -6.32 24.87 9.39
N ALA A 4 -6.86 25.81 8.62
CA ALA A 4 -8.08 26.52 8.99
C ALA A 4 -9.27 25.56 9.05
N LEU A 5 -9.39 24.67 8.07
CA LEU A 5 -10.48 23.69 8.03
C LEU A 5 -10.38 22.64 9.15
N GLY A 6 -9.16 22.20 9.48
CA GLY A 6 -8.90 21.35 10.65
C GLY A 6 -9.24 22.05 11.97
N PHE A 7 -8.93 23.34 12.11
CA PHE A 7 -9.30 24.14 13.27
C PHE A 7 -10.84 24.22 13.44
N PHE A 8 -11.57 24.55 12.38
CA PHE A 8 -13.04 24.61 12.43
C PHE A 8 -13.66 23.24 12.73
N SER A 9 -13.11 22.16 12.18
CA SER A 9 -13.54 20.79 12.52
C SER A 9 -13.40 20.49 14.02
N ALA A 10 -12.26 20.85 14.62
CA ALA A 10 -12.04 20.68 16.05
C ALA A 10 -13.04 21.49 16.91
N VAL A 11 -13.33 22.74 16.51
CA VAL A 11 -14.33 23.58 17.18
C VAL A 11 -15.72 22.92 17.13
N CYS A 12 -16.12 22.35 15.99
CA CYS A 12 -17.39 21.63 15.86
C CYS A 12 -17.49 20.40 16.78
N PHE A 13 -16.40 19.64 16.95
CA PHE A 13 -16.38 18.49 17.86
C PHE A 13 -16.46 18.92 19.33
N ILE A 14 -15.74 19.97 19.72
CA ILE A 14 -15.82 20.54 21.08
C ILE A 14 -17.25 21.02 21.34
N GLY A 15 -17.85 21.76 20.40
CA GLY A 15 -19.24 22.20 20.49
C GLY A 15 -20.22 21.03 20.61
N SER A 16 -20.02 19.95 19.85
CA SER A 16 -20.84 18.74 19.94
C SER A 16 -20.83 18.13 21.35
N ILE A 17 -19.64 18.00 21.96
CA ILE A 17 -19.50 17.44 23.32
C ILE A 17 -20.24 18.32 24.32
N ILE A 18 -20.09 19.65 24.22
CA ILE A 18 -20.75 20.61 25.10
C ILE A 18 -22.28 20.49 24.98
N PHE A 19 -22.83 20.52 23.76
CA PHE A 19 -24.28 20.48 23.56
C PHE A 19 -24.92 19.15 23.98
N ILE A 20 -24.24 18.03 23.72
CA ILE A 20 -24.69 16.72 24.21
C ILE A 20 -24.66 16.68 25.74
N GLY A 21 -23.59 17.19 26.36
CA GLY A 21 -23.46 17.28 27.81
C GLY A 21 -24.55 18.14 28.45
N VAL A 22 -24.82 19.32 27.88
CA VAL A 22 -25.90 20.21 28.32
C VAL A 22 -27.27 19.54 28.16
N GLY A 23 -27.51 18.85 27.05
CA GLY A 23 -28.76 18.12 26.80
C GLY A 23 -28.99 17.00 27.82
N LEU A 24 -27.97 16.17 28.06
CA LEU A 24 -28.03 15.12 29.08
C LEU A 24 -28.23 15.70 30.49
N HIS A 25 -27.45 16.73 30.86
CA HIS A 25 -27.61 17.41 32.13
C HIS A 25 -29.02 17.97 32.32
N THR A 26 -29.58 18.59 31.28
CA THR A 26 -30.96 19.13 31.29
C THR A 26 -31.99 18.03 31.55
N MET A 27 -31.78 16.82 31.00
CA MET A 27 -32.67 15.68 31.23
C MET A 27 -32.52 15.09 32.63
N TYR A 28 -31.29 14.94 33.13
CA TYR A 28 -30.99 14.24 34.39
C TYR A 28 -31.14 15.11 35.65
N THR A 29 -31.04 16.43 35.53
CA THR A 29 -31.21 17.33 36.69
C THR A 29 -32.67 17.64 37.01
N TYR A 30 -33.60 17.24 36.16
CA TYR A 30 -35.02 17.38 36.47
C TYR A 30 -35.43 16.41 37.59
N GLY A 31 -35.79 16.98 38.75
CA GLY A 31 -36.18 16.22 39.95
C GLY A 31 -35.07 16.00 40.98
N LEU A 32 -33.82 16.37 40.68
CA LEU A 32 -32.69 16.28 41.62
C LEU A 32 -32.57 17.53 42.52
N GLY A 33 -33.70 18.14 42.85
CA GLY A 33 -33.77 19.17 43.86
C GLY A 33 -33.53 18.56 45.23
N ILE A 34 -32.28 18.59 45.70
CA ILE A 34 -31.85 18.14 47.03
C ILE A 34 -32.58 18.89 48.17
N LEU A 35 -33.46 19.87 47.87
CA LEU A 35 -34.11 20.75 48.84
C LEU A 35 -35.56 21.14 48.51
N GLY A 36 -36.32 20.32 47.77
CA GLY A 36 -37.78 20.51 47.63
C GLY A 36 -38.23 21.87 47.06
N ASP A 37 -37.35 22.57 46.34
CA ASP A 37 -37.64 23.86 45.72
C ASP A 37 -38.18 23.62 44.31
N TYR A 38 -39.40 24.12 44.05
CA TYR A 38 -40.17 23.99 42.79
C TYR A 38 -39.54 24.77 41.61
N ARG A 39 -38.22 24.97 41.59
CA ARG A 39 -37.50 25.63 40.51
C ARG A 39 -37.38 24.71 39.30
N GLY A 40 -38.43 24.67 38.49
CA GLY A 40 -38.45 23.93 37.22
C GLY A 40 -39.83 23.63 36.66
N HIS A 41 -40.91 23.84 37.44
CA HIS A 41 -42.27 23.64 36.93
C HIS A 41 -42.67 24.78 36.00
N ILE A 42 -42.92 24.44 34.75
CA ILE A 42 -43.45 25.33 33.72
C ILE A 42 -44.98 25.33 33.79
N VAL A 43 -45.58 24.18 34.09
CA VAL A 43 -47.03 23.98 34.22
C VAL A 43 -47.38 23.23 35.51
N LYS A 44 -48.64 23.25 35.93
CA LYS A 44 -49.10 22.42 37.06
C LYS A 44 -49.14 20.94 36.64
N GLY A 45 -48.53 20.08 37.45
CA GLY A 45 -48.45 18.64 37.22
C GLY A 45 -47.07 18.19 36.73
N ASP A 46 -46.51 17.17 37.36
CA ASP A 46 -45.12 16.77 37.16
C ASP A 46 -44.89 16.10 35.80
N ALA A 47 -45.87 15.33 35.33
CA ALA A 47 -45.80 14.58 34.08
C ALA A 47 -45.54 15.47 32.85
N PHE A 48 -46.24 16.60 32.74
CA PHE A 48 -46.06 17.52 31.61
C PHE A 48 -44.68 18.21 31.64
N ASN A 49 -44.17 18.53 32.83
CA ASN A 49 -42.87 19.15 32.99
C ASN A 49 -41.72 18.18 32.64
N PHE A 50 -41.84 16.89 32.98
CA PHE A 50 -40.93 15.85 32.50
C PHE A 50 -40.84 15.84 30.98
N ILE A 51 -41.99 15.86 30.29
CA ILE A 51 -42.05 15.81 28.82
C ILE A 51 -41.41 17.07 28.21
N ILE A 52 -41.72 18.26 28.74
CA ILE A 52 -41.18 19.52 28.21
C ILE A 52 -39.65 19.56 28.34
N ILE A 53 -39.11 19.15 29.48
CA ILE A 53 -37.66 19.21 29.75
C ILE A 53 -36.93 18.10 28.99
N ALA A 54 -37.52 16.92 28.85
CA ALA A 54 -37.02 15.88 27.96
C ALA A 54 -36.90 16.39 26.52
N ASN A 55 -37.94 17.04 25.98
CA ASN A 55 -37.92 17.61 24.64
C ASN A 55 -36.85 18.72 24.48
N ARG A 56 -36.63 19.55 25.50
CA ARG A 56 -35.55 20.55 25.50
C ARG A 56 -34.17 19.90 25.49
N GLY A 57 -33.97 18.86 26.29
CA GLY A 57 -32.73 18.08 26.31
C GLY A 57 -32.45 17.41 24.96
N ILE A 58 -33.47 16.80 24.36
CA ILE A 58 -33.40 16.22 23.01
C ILE A 58 -33.02 17.29 21.97
N GLY A 59 -33.54 18.51 22.09
CA GLY A 59 -33.16 19.63 21.23
C GLY A 59 -31.65 19.91 21.24
N TRP A 60 -31.06 20.02 22.43
CA TRP A 60 -29.61 20.22 22.58
C TRP A 60 -28.78 19.05 22.06
N ILE A 61 -29.22 17.81 22.29
CA ILE A 61 -28.55 16.61 21.77
C ILE A 61 -28.53 16.63 20.24
N ASN A 62 -29.65 16.99 19.59
CA ASN A 62 -29.71 17.09 18.12
C ASN A 62 -28.75 18.15 17.57
N ILE A 63 -28.63 19.31 18.23
CA ILE A 63 -27.66 20.36 17.84
C ILE A 63 -26.23 19.80 17.92
N GLY A 64 -25.91 19.05 18.98
CA GLY A 64 -24.62 18.39 19.11
C GLY A 64 -24.34 17.39 17.98
N ILE A 65 -25.30 16.52 17.66
CA ILE A 65 -25.18 15.54 16.55
C ILE A 65 -24.92 16.26 15.23
N ILE A 66 -25.69 17.31 14.91
CA ILE A 66 -25.51 18.08 13.67
C ILE A 66 -24.11 18.71 13.63
N SER A 67 -23.65 19.29 14.74
CA SER A 67 -22.29 19.83 14.85
C SER A 67 -21.21 18.77 14.59
N SER A 68 -21.39 17.54 15.09
CA SER A 68 -20.47 16.42 14.83
C SER A 68 -20.43 16.00 13.35
N ILE A 69 -21.58 15.99 12.67
CA ILE A 69 -21.68 15.69 11.23
C ILE A 69 -20.93 16.75 10.41
N ILE A 70 -21.12 18.03 10.75
CA ILE A 70 -20.40 19.14 10.10
C ILE A 70 -18.90 19.00 10.36
N GLY A 71 -18.49 18.78 11.61
CA GLY A 71 -17.09 18.58 11.99
C GLY A 71 -16.42 17.44 11.23
N SER A 72 -17.12 16.33 11.04
CA SER A 72 -16.65 15.16 10.27
C SER A 72 -16.48 15.49 8.78
N THR A 73 -17.44 16.21 8.19
CA THR A 73 -17.37 16.65 6.79
C THR A 73 -16.17 17.57 6.55
N LEU A 74 -15.95 18.53 7.45
CA LEU A 74 -14.79 19.43 7.40
C LEU A 74 -13.46 18.67 7.56
N ALA A 75 -13.41 17.65 8.44
CA ALA A 75 -12.21 16.82 8.62
C ALA A 75 -11.85 16.03 7.37
N ILE A 76 -12.84 15.45 6.69
CA ILE A 76 -12.66 14.71 5.43
C ILE A 76 -12.12 15.65 4.35
N LEU A 77 -12.74 16.82 4.19
CA LEU A 77 -12.30 17.83 3.22
C LEU A 77 -10.89 18.35 3.54
N ALA A 78 -10.51 18.48 4.82
CA ALA A 78 -9.17 18.88 5.22
C ALA A 78 -8.10 17.85 4.84
N LYS A 79 -8.42 16.55 4.86
CA LYS A 79 -7.52 15.49 4.42
C LYS A 79 -7.30 15.48 2.91
N GLY A 80 -8.29 15.92 2.12
CA GLY A 80 -8.21 15.98 0.65
C GLY A 80 -7.45 17.19 0.10
N LEU A 81 -7.05 18.15 0.95
CA LEU A 81 -6.22 19.27 0.53
C LEU A 81 -4.74 18.85 0.48
N PRO A 82 -4.01 19.19 -0.60
CA PRO A 82 -2.62 18.78 -0.78
C PRO A 82 -1.77 19.23 0.40
N GLU A 83 -0.93 18.30 0.88
CA GLU A 83 -0.01 18.57 1.97
C GLU A 83 1.21 19.32 1.46
N GLY A 84 1.41 20.50 2.05
CA GLY A 84 2.67 21.22 1.99
C GLY A 84 2.63 22.43 1.08
N ASP A 85 2.74 23.61 1.67
CA ASP A 85 3.20 24.81 0.96
C ASP A 85 4.64 24.64 0.45
N THR A 86 5.34 23.57 0.84
CA THR A 86 6.75 23.33 0.55
C THR A 86 7.07 21.89 0.15
N LYS A 87 8.06 21.73 -0.73
CA LYS A 87 8.69 20.47 -1.14
C LYS A 87 10.21 20.62 -1.13
N ARG A 88 10.97 19.52 -1.15
CA ARG A 88 12.43 19.58 -1.31
C ARG A 88 12.82 19.57 -2.79
N CYS A 89 13.79 20.41 -3.15
CA CYS A 89 14.38 20.38 -4.48
C CYS A 89 15.15 19.06 -4.69
N PRO A 90 14.88 18.28 -5.75
CA PRO A 90 15.58 17.02 -6.03
C PRO A 90 17.05 17.22 -6.43
N PHE A 91 17.43 18.43 -6.83
CA PHE A 91 18.79 18.73 -7.29
C PHE A 91 19.72 19.25 -6.20
N CYS A 92 19.19 20.00 -5.24
CA CYS A 92 20.00 20.66 -4.19
C CYS A 92 19.48 20.45 -2.76
N ALA A 93 18.44 19.61 -2.59
CA ALA A 93 17.83 19.23 -1.31
C ALA A 93 17.21 20.34 -0.44
N GLU A 94 17.21 21.58 -0.95
CA GLU A 94 16.69 22.76 -0.26
C GLU A 94 15.16 22.79 -0.24
N ILE A 95 14.58 23.40 0.80
CA ILE A 95 13.12 23.52 0.94
C ILE A 95 12.61 24.70 0.10
N ILE A 96 11.74 24.39 -0.85
CA ILE A 96 11.15 25.33 -1.81
C ILE A 96 9.63 25.21 -1.76
N LYS A 97 8.91 26.14 -2.39
CA LYS A 97 7.45 26.03 -2.47
C LYS A 97 7.02 24.80 -3.26
N ALA A 98 5.90 24.18 -2.89
CA ALA A 98 5.34 23.04 -3.63
C ALA A 98 5.01 23.41 -5.09
N GLU A 99 4.50 24.63 -5.31
CA GLU A 99 4.19 25.19 -6.63
C GLU A 99 5.42 25.63 -7.47
N ALA A 100 6.64 25.55 -6.93
CA ALA A 100 7.82 26.02 -7.62
C ALA A 100 8.08 25.18 -8.89
N ARG A 101 8.12 25.83 -10.05
CA ARG A 101 8.59 25.24 -11.32
C ARG A 101 10.09 25.36 -11.51
N VAL A 102 10.72 26.36 -10.88
CA VAL A 102 12.17 26.57 -10.88
C VAL A 102 12.63 26.68 -9.44
N CYS A 103 13.68 25.96 -9.09
CA CYS A 103 14.28 26.09 -7.76
C CYS A 103 14.97 27.45 -7.62
N ARG A 104 14.54 28.28 -6.66
CA ARG A 104 15.16 29.58 -6.39
C ARG A 104 16.63 29.52 -5.96
N TYR A 105 17.10 28.35 -5.53
CA TYR A 105 18.45 28.17 -5.00
C TYR A 105 19.44 27.64 -6.04
N CYS A 106 19.07 26.60 -6.80
CA CYS A 106 19.95 26.02 -7.81
C CYS A 106 19.63 26.44 -9.25
N GLY A 107 18.53 27.17 -9.47
CA GLY A 107 18.12 27.68 -10.78
C GLY A 107 17.62 26.62 -11.77
N ARG A 108 17.50 25.36 -11.35
CA ARG A 108 17.02 24.28 -12.23
C ARG A 108 15.50 24.21 -12.26
N GLU A 109 14.97 23.96 -13.45
CA GLU A 109 13.57 23.59 -13.64
C GLU A 109 13.28 22.25 -12.96
N LEU A 110 12.19 22.21 -12.21
CA LEU A 110 11.71 21.02 -11.55
C LEU A 110 10.79 20.26 -12.49
N PRO A 111 10.92 18.93 -12.57
CA PRO A 111 9.96 18.12 -13.27
C PRO A 111 8.55 18.32 -12.66
N GLU A 112 7.53 18.44 -13.52
CA GLU A 112 6.14 18.47 -13.10
C GLU A 112 5.79 17.20 -12.32
N GLU A 113 4.86 17.28 -11.37
CA GLU A 113 4.46 16.12 -10.55
C GLU A 113 3.97 14.95 -11.40
N ALA A 114 3.23 15.21 -12.49
CA ALA A 114 2.86 14.20 -13.48
C ALA A 114 4.09 13.56 -14.16
N ALA A 115 5.10 14.35 -14.51
CA ALA A 115 6.34 13.82 -15.08
C ALA A 115 7.18 13.03 -14.06
N LEU A 116 7.08 13.36 -12.77
CA LEU A 116 7.68 12.57 -11.68
C LEU A 116 6.93 11.24 -11.49
N GLU A 117 5.60 11.26 -11.51
CA GLU A 117 4.75 10.06 -11.44
C GLU A 117 5.03 9.16 -12.64
N GLU A 118 4.96 9.69 -13.87
CA GLU A 118 5.30 8.96 -15.10
C GLU A 118 6.74 8.40 -15.07
N ALA A 119 7.72 9.18 -14.58
CA ALA A 119 9.09 8.69 -14.44
C ALA A 119 9.23 7.59 -13.37
N THR A 120 8.44 7.64 -12.29
CA THR A 120 8.44 6.60 -11.26
C THR A 120 7.76 5.32 -11.73
N GLU A 121 6.64 5.42 -12.44
CA GLU A 121 5.90 4.31 -13.03
C GLU A 121 6.70 3.65 -14.15
N ALA A 122 7.28 4.45 -15.05
CA ALA A 122 8.18 3.94 -16.10
C ALA A 122 9.39 3.22 -15.48
N SER A 123 9.95 3.77 -14.40
CA SER A 123 11.05 3.15 -13.69
C SER A 123 10.64 1.84 -12.98
N GLU A 124 9.40 1.73 -12.51
CA GLU A 124 8.88 0.50 -11.90
C GLU A 124 8.59 -0.58 -12.95
N GLU A 125 8.01 -0.20 -14.07
CA GLU A 125 7.77 -1.12 -15.19
C GLU A 125 9.09 -1.67 -15.74
N GLU A 126 10.11 -0.82 -15.90
CA GLU A 126 11.47 -1.28 -16.24
C GLU A 126 12.02 -2.28 -15.21
N ARG A 127 11.80 -2.05 -13.91
CA ARG A 127 12.20 -3.00 -12.84
C ARG A 127 11.46 -4.32 -12.95
N ARG A 128 10.15 -4.29 -13.18
CA ARG A 128 9.32 -5.50 -13.35
C ARG A 128 9.73 -6.29 -14.59
N LYS A 129 10.03 -5.63 -15.72
CA LYS A 129 10.57 -6.26 -16.92
C LYS A 129 11.92 -6.93 -16.68
N LEU A 130 12.83 -6.25 -15.97
CA LEU A 130 14.12 -6.84 -15.62
C LEU A 130 13.96 -8.03 -14.67
N PHE A 131 13.08 -7.91 -13.68
CA PHE A 131 12.77 -9.01 -12.77
C PHE A 131 12.20 -10.23 -13.51
N LEU A 132 11.26 -10.02 -14.44
CA LEU A 132 10.74 -11.10 -15.28
C LEU A 132 11.86 -11.76 -16.12
N ALA A 133 12.83 -11.00 -16.62
CA ALA A 133 13.98 -11.57 -17.31
C ALA A 133 14.83 -12.50 -16.41
N HIS A 134 15.01 -12.14 -15.14
CA HIS A 134 15.63 -13.02 -14.15
C HIS A 134 14.79 -14.28 -13.90
N VAL A 135 13.48 -14.14 -13.69
CA VAL A 135 12.55 -15.28 -13.53
C VAL A 135 12.63 -16.24 -14.73
N LYS A 136 12.57 -15.72 -15.96
CA LYS A 136 12.72 -16.52 -17.19
C LYS A 136 14.07 -17.24 -17.25
N SER A 137 15.13 -16.63 -16.73
CA SER A 137 16.46 -17.25 -16.66
C SER A 137 16.51 -18.39 -15.64
N VAL A 138 15.91 -18.20 -14.47
CA VAL A 138 15.76 -19.28 -13.46
C VAL A 138 14.99 -20.46 -14.02
N ILE A 139 13.86 -20.22 -14.69
CA ILE A 139 13.04 -21.28 -15.29
C ILE A 139 13.82 -22.03 -16.38
N ALA A 140 14.61 -21.32 -17.18
CA ALA A 140 15.46 -21.96 -18.19
C ALA A 140 16.53 -22.85 -17.54
N ASP A 141 17.18 -22.38 -16.47
CA ASP A 141 18.22 -23.13 -15.75
C ASP A 141 17.63 -24.34 -15.01
N LEU A 142 16.44 -24.22 -14.39
CA LEU A 142 15.73 -25.34 -13.74
C LEU A 142 15.39 -26.46 -14.74
N ARG A 143 15.14 -26.10 -16.00
CA ARG A 143 14.87 -27.07 -17.07
C ARG A 143 16.14 -27.69 -17.65
N SER A 144 17.30 -27.10 -17.38
CA SER A 144 18.58 -27.64 -17.80
C SER A 144 19.03 -28.73 -16.83
N SER A 145 19.54 -29.84 -17.35
CA SER A 145 20.15 -30.91 -16.56
C SER A 145 21.49 -30.52 -15.91
N ILE A 146 21.94 -29.27 -16.12
CA ILE A 146 23.26 -28.74 -15.76
C ILE A 146 23.15 -27.74 -14.58
N SER A 147 21.98 -27.61 -13.97
CA SER A 147 21.66 -26.56 -13.01
C SER A 147 22.58 -26.54 -11.77
N PRO A 148 22.98 -25.35 -11.25
CA PRO A 148 23.60 -25.19 -9.93
C PRO A 148 22.63 -25.50 -8.76
N GLY A 149 21.40 -25.92 -9.08
CA GLY A 149 20.40 -26.42 -8.15
C GLY A 149 19.63 -25.30 -7.44
N PHE A 150 18.63 -25.73 -6.66
CA PHE A 150 17.96 -24.90 -5.69
C PHE A 150 18.20 -25.46 -4.29
N ASP A 151 18.31 -24.57 -3.31
CA ASP A 151 18.39 -24.95 -1.90
C ASP A 151 17.08 -24.53 -1.23
N GLU A 152 16.42 -25.47 -0.55
CA GLU A 152 15.18 -25.23 0.18
C GLU A 152 15.43 -25.28 1.68
N ASP A 153 15.27 -24.12 2.34
CA ASP A 153 15.33 -24.00 3.80
C ASP A 153 13.90 -23.93 4.39
N GLU A 154 13.78 -23.93 5.72
CA GLU A 154 12.48 -23.76 6.40
C GLU A 154 11.77 -22.45 6.06
N ARG A 155 12.53 -21.38 5.78
CA ARG A 155 11.99 -20.02 5.61
C ARG A 155 12.02 -19.50 4.17
N SER A 156 12.82 -20.08 3.29
CA SER A 156 13.02 -19.54 1.95
C SER A 156 13.51 -20.61 0.98
N ILE A 157 13.37 -20.34 -0.32
CA ILE A 157 13.94 -21.15 -1.39
C ILE A 157 14.87 -20.29 -2.21
N ARG A 158 16.07 -20.82 -2.46
CA ARG A 158 17.16 -20.11 -3.14
C ARG A 158 17.44 -20.78 -4.47
N PHE A 159 17.22 -20.05 -5.55
CA PHE A 159 17.52 -20.49 -6.91
C PHE A 159 18.83 -19.89 -7.35
N ARG A 160 19.87 -20.72 -7.51
CA ARG A 160 21.12 -20.31 -8.15
C ARG A 160 20.95 -20.37 -9.66
N TYR A 161 21.42 -19.35 -10.37
CA TYR A 161 21.37 -19.31 -11.83
C TYR A 161 22.45 -18.39 -12.38
N VAL A 162 22.77 -18.61 -13.66
CA VAL A 162 23.81 -17.85 -14.36
C VAL A 162 23.20 -17.18 -15.58
N VAL A 163 23.39 -15.86 -15.71
CA VAL A 163 22.83 -15.11 -16.85
C VAL A 163 23.76 -14.00 -17.30
N SER A 164 23.89 -13.83 -18.62
CA SER A 164 24.63 -12.72 -19.22
C SER A 164 23.79 -11.45 -19.32
N HIS A 165 24.44 -10.28 -19.28
CA HIS A 165 23.78 -9.01 -19.59
C HIS A 165 23.13 -9.01 -20.97
N ARG A 166 23.72 -9.68 -21.97
CA ARG A 166 23.12 -9.81 -23.32
C ARG A 166 21.76 -10.53 -23.24
N ARG A 167 21.68 -11.61 -22.47
CA ARG A 167 20.43 -12.37 -22.31
C ARG A 167 19.39 -11.59 -21.52
N LEU A 168 19.79 -10.90 -20.44
CA LEU A 168 18.88 -10.04 -19.67
C LEU A 168 18.28 -8.93 -20.54
N ARG A 169 19.06 -8.27 -21.40
CA ARG A 169 18.53 -7.28 -22.36
C ARG A 169 17.54 -7.91 -23.32
N GLN A 170 17.88 -9.06 -23.91
CA GLN A 170 16.99 -9.74 -24.85
C GLN A 170 15.64 -10.11 -24.23
N LEU A 171 15.65 -10.56 -22.97
CA LEU A 171 14.43 -10.98 -22.27
C LEU A 171 13.60 -9.81 -21.73
N SER A 172 14.26 -8.73 -21.30
CA SER A 172 13.59 -7.54 -20.72
C SER A 172 13.20 -6.49 -21.75
N GLY A 173 13.82 -6.50 -22.93
CA GLY A 173 13.68 -5.45 -23.94
C GLY A 173 14.37 -4.13 -23.59
N LEU A 174 15.16 -4.09 -22.51
CA LEU A 174 15.79 -2.85 -22.04
C LEU A 174 17.01 -2.45 -22.87
N THR A 175 17.20 -1.14 -23.03
CA THR A 175 18.44 -0.58 -23.57
C THR A 175 19.62 -0.87 -22.63
N PRO A 176 20.88 -0.87 -23.13
CA PRO A 176 22.05 -1.08 -22.29
C PRO A 176 22.13 -0.12 -21.09
N GLU A 177 21.78 1.14 -21.29
CA GLU A 177 21.81 2.19 -20.27
C GLU A 177 20.71 1.97 -19.23
N ALA A 178 19.50 1.64 -19.68
CA ALA A 178 18.38 1.31 -18.79
C ALA A 178 18.68 0.06 -17.98
N LEU A 179 19.21 -1.00 -18.60
CA LEU A 179 19.62 -2.21 -17.88
C LEU A 179 20.61 -1.89 -16.76
N LYS A 180 21.67 -1.12 -17.05
CA LYS A 180 22.68 -0.75 -16.04
C LYS A 180 22.08 0.03 -14.88
N ARG A 181 21.21 1.01 -15.19
CA ARG A 181 20.51 1.84 -14.19
C ARG A 181 19.60 1.00 -13.30
N VAL A 182 18.74 0.18 -13.90
CA VAL A 182 17.72 -0.62 -13.20
C VAL A 182 18.38 -1.74 -12.40
N ASN A 183 19.37 -2.43 -12.97
CA ASN A 183 20.08 -3.53 -12.30
C ASN A 183 20.78 -3.07 -11.01
N LYS A 184 21.32 -1.83 -10.98
CA LYS A 184 21.98 -1.27 -9.80
C LYS A 184 21.06 -1.21 -8.57
N ASN A 185 19.77 -0.96 -8.78
CA ASN A 185 18.81 -0.74 -7.70
C ASN A 185 17.75 -1.85 -7.58
N LEU A 186 17.76 -2.86 -8.46
CA LEU A 186 16.75 -3.91 -8.49
C LEU A 186 16.68 -4.70 -7.17
N ALA A 187 17.83 -5.11 -6.63
CA ALA A 187 17.91 -5.84 -5.37
C ALA A 187 17.37 -5.02 -4.18
N ALA A 188 17.73 -3.74 -4.13
CA ALA A 188 17.24 -2.81 -3.12
C ALA A 188 15.73 -2.61 -3.22
N TRP A 189 15.21 -2.46 -4.43
CA TRP A 189 13.77 -2.30 -4.68
C TRP A 189 12.95 -3.52 -4.29
N LEU A 190 13.42 -4.74 -4.63
CA LEU A 190 12.76 -5.98 -4.23
C LEU A 190 12.69 -6.10 -2.69
N THR A 191 13.77 -5.72 -2.02
CA THR A 191 13.85 -5.75 -0.55
C THR A 191 12.93 -4.70 0.08
N SER A 192 12.91 -3.47 -0.43
CA SER A 192 12.07 -2.37 0.11
C SER A 192 10.58 -2.60 -0.12
N SER A 193 10.21 -3.37 -1.15
CA SER A 193 8.80 -3.64 -1.48
C SER A 193 8.16 -4.65 -0.51
N ASN A 194 8.93 -5.27 0.40
CA ASN A 194 8.46 -6.26 1.38
C ASN A 194 7.61 -7.40 0.78
N VAL A 195 7.91 -7.76 -0.47
CA VAL A 195 7.18 -8.77 -1.24
C VAL A 195 7.65 -10.20 -0.94
N GLY A 196 8.62 -10.39 -0.04
CA GLY A 196 9.17 -11.71 0.27
C GLY A 196 10.02 -12.29 -0.87
N VAL A 197 10.54 -11.45 -1.76
CA VAL A 197 11.43 -11.85 -2.86
C VAL A 197 12.69 -11.01 -2.79
N LYS A 198 13.86 -11.65 -2.90
CA LYS A 198 15.16 -10.99 -2.86
C LYS A 198 16.03 -11.48 -4.01
N LEU A 199 16.94 -10.62 -4.44
CA LEU A 199 17.90 -10.92 -5.49
C LEU A 199 19.30 -10.60 -5.00
N GLU A 200 20.18 -11.61 -4.98
CA GLU A 200 21.59 -11.45 -4.63
C GLU A 200 22.46 -11.72 -5.86
N MET A 201 23.54 -10.94 -6.01
CA MET A 201 24.60 -11.21 -6.98
C MET A 201 25.80 -11.79 -6.23
N ARG A 202 26.19 -13.03 -6.54
CA ARG A 202 27.30 -13.74 -5.88
C ARG A 202 28.65 -13.41 -6.50
N GLY A 203 28.66 -12.99 -7.76
CA GLY A 203 29.86 -12.59 -8.48
C GLY A 203 29.55 -12.42 -9.96
N GLU A 204 30.39 -11.68 -10.65
CA GLU A 204 30.27 -11.44 -12.08
C GLU A 204 31.63 -11.70 -12.73
N ASN A 205 31.62 -12.51 -13.79
CA ASN A 205 32.74 -12.63 -14.72
C ASN A 205 32.47 -11.74 -15.95
N LYS A 206 33.48 -11.54 -16.79
CA LYS A 206 33.43 -10.64 -17.97
C LYS A 206 32.24 -10.86 -18.93
N PHE A 207 31.56 -12.01 -18.86
CA PHE A 207 30.46 -12.41 -19.74
C PHE A 207 29.15 -12.77 -19.03
N VAL A 208 29.19 -13.18 -17.75
CA VAL A 208 28.05 -13.75 -17.03
C VAL A 208 28.06 -13.34 -15.56
N GLY A 209 26.86 -13.08 -15.02
CA GLY A 209 26.64 -12.89 -13.59
C GLY A 209 26.06 -14.14 -12.94
N ASN A 210 26.54 -14.45 -11.74
CA ASN A 210 26.01 -15.49 -10.87
C ASN A 210 25.02 -14.86 -9.90
N PHE A 211 23.75 -15.26 -9.98
CA PHE A 211 22.67 -14.70 -9.19
C PHE A 211 22.02 -15.76 -8.31
N VAL A 212 21.42 -15.28 -7.22
CA VAL A 212 20.57 -16.07 -6.34
C VAL A 212 19.24 -15.34 -6.20
N LEU A 213 18.18 -15.95 -6.74
CA LEU A 213 16.80 -15.50 -6.50
C LEU A 213 16.30 -16.20 -5.26
N ILE A 214 15.87 -15.44 -4.27
CA ILE A 214 15.37 -15.95 -2.99
C ILE A 214 13.88 -15.63 -2.90
N VAL A 215 13.08 -16.66 -2.65
CA VAL A 215 11.64 -16.54 -2.41
C VAL A 215 11.35 -16.99 -0.99
N ASP A 216 10.87 -16.08 -0.15
CA ASP A 216 10.51 -16.32 1.24
C ASP A 216 9.19 -17.10 1.31
N LYS A 217 9.13 -18.10 2.19
CA LYS A 217 7.92 -18.88 2.45
C LYS A 217 7.02 -18.12 3.41
N PRO A 218 5.70 -17.98 3.12
CA PRO A 218 4.78 -17.34 4.06
C PRO A 218 4.67 -18.16 5.35
N THR A 219 4.77 -17.50 6.49
CA THR A 219 4.73 -18.14 7.83
C THR A 219 3.31 -18.47 8.28
N THR A 220 2.30 -17.82 7.69
CA THR A 220 0.88 -17.94 8.04
C THR A 220 0.17 -19.09 7.32
N ILE A 221 0.78 -19.67 6.29
CA ILE A 221 0.16 -20.68 5.42
C ILE A 221 0.74 -22.05 5.72
N ARG A 222 -0.14 -23.04 5.97
CA ARG A 222 0.26 -24.45 6.11
C ARG A 222 0.22 -25.14 4.76
N PHE A 223 1.36 -25.64 4.31
CA PHE A 223 1.48 -26.33 3.03
C PHE A 223 0.98 -27.77 3.12
N HIS A 224 0.23 -28.20 2.11
CA HIS A 224 -0.18 -29.58 1.90
C HIS A 224 0.81 -30.26 0.94
N GLY A 225 1.91 -30.75 1.50
CA GLY A 225 2.95 -31.49 0.76
C GLY A 225 4.07 -30.63 0.19
N LYS A 226 5.03 -31.27 -0.49
CA LYS A 226 6.16 -30.57 -1.14
C LYS A 226 5.73 -29.98 -2.48
N LEU A 227 5.95 -28.68 -2.65
CA LEU A 227 5.74 -27.98 -3.92
C LEU A 227 7.01 -28.08 -4.78
N PRO A 228 6.87 -28.21 -6.11
CA PRO A 228 8.02 -28.22 -7.01
C PRO A 228 8.67 -26.84 -7.09
N PRO A 229 9.97 -26.75 -7.46
CA PRO A 229 10.70 -25.49 -7.53
C PRO A 229 10.04 -24.46 -8.47
N GLU A 230 9.45 -24.91 -9.58
CA GLU A 230 8.76 -24.02 -10.53
C GLU A 230 7.51 -23.35 -9.95
N ALA A 231 6.82 -24.01 -9.00
CA ALA A 231 5.68 -23.43 -8.31
C ALA A 231 6.12 -22.24 -7.44
N TRP A 232 7.27 -22.37 -6.77
CA TRP A 232 7.84 -21.29 -5.96
C TRP A 232 8.34 -20.12 -6.78
N VAL A 233 8.91 -20.37 -7.96
CA VAL A 233 9.25 -19.30 -8.91
C VAL A 233 8.00 -18.57 -9.41
N THR A 234 6.92 -19.30 -9.68
CA THR A 234 5.62 -18.74 -10.09
C THR A 234 5.01 -17.87 -8.99
N TYR A 235 5.04 -18.35 -7.74
CA TYR A 235 4.62 -17.58 -6.58
C TYR A 235 5.45 -16.30 -6.41
N GLY A 236 6.79 -16.41 -6.46
CA GLY A 236 7.68 -15.25 -6.38
C GLY A 236 7.45 -14.23 -7.50
N TYR A 237 7.13 -14.70 -8.72
CA TYR A 237 6.74 -13.81 -9.81
C TYR A 237 5.48 -13.01 -9.48
N LEU A 238 4.41 -13.68 -9.07
CA LEU A 238 3.13 -13.06 -8.71
C LEU A 238 3.26 -12.08 -7.52
N ARG A 239 4.16 -12.35 -6.57
CA ARG A 239 4.43 -11.43 -5.45
C ARG A 239 4.99 -10.07 -5.92
N VAL A 240 5.72 -10.04 -7.04
CA VAL A 240 6.32 -8.81 -7.58
C VAL A 240 5.46 -8.18 -8.68
N SER A 241 4.83 -9.00 -9.52
CA SER A 241 4.03 -8.53 -10.66
C SER A 241 2.58 -8.19 -10.31
N GLY A 242 2.11 -8.57 -9.12
CA GLY A 242 0.74 -8.31 -8.67
C GLY A 242 -0.28 -9.19 -9.39
N GLU A 243 -1.44 -8.61 -9.73
CA GLU A 243 -2.51 -9.32 -10.42
C GLU A 243 -2.17 -9.58 -11.89
N GLN A 244 -2.21 -10.84 -12.30
CA GLN A 244 -1.88 -11.25 -13.66
C GLN A 244 -3.01 -12.09 -14.27
N SER A 245 -3.34 -11.84 -15.53
CA SER A 245 -4.27 -12.70 -16.28
C SER A 245 -3.63 -14.05 -16.62
N ALA A 246 -4.47 -15.03 -16.96
CA ALA A 246 -3.99 -16.33 -17.44
C ALA A 246 -3.09 -16.21 -18.68
N SER A 247 -3.38 -15.28 -19.59
CA SER A 247 -2.57 -15.06 -20.80
C SER A 247 -1.20 -14.48 -20.48
N GLN A 248 -1.13 -13.51 -19.56
CA GLN A 248 0.12 -12.91 -19.11
C GLN A 248 1.02 -13.93 -18.40
N LEU A 249 0.43 -14.79 -17.55
CA LEU A 249 1.17 -15.87 -16.88
C LEU A 249 1.69 -16.91 -17.88
N LYS A 250 0.87 -17.29 -18.86
CA LYS A 250 1.27 -18.21 -19.92
C LYS A 250 2.45 -17.64 -20.74
N GLU A 251 2.43 -16.36 -21.07
CA GLU A 251 3.52 -15.68 -21.77
C GLU A 251 4.79 -15.58 -20.91
N ALA A 252 4.64 -15.30 -19.61
CA ALA A 252 5.75 -15.13 -18.68
C ALA A 252 6.47 -16.45 -18.35
N LEU A 253 5.70 -17.51 -18.09
CA LEU A 253 6.19 -18.76 -17.46
C LEU A 253 6.08 -19.99 -18.39
N GLY A 254 5.36 -19.87 -19.51
CA GLY A 254 5.05 -20.96 -20.43
C GLY A 254 3.94 -21.89 -19.93
N GLU A 255 3.59 -22.90 -20.73
CA GLU A 255 2.43 -23.77 -20.45
C GLU A 255 2.52 -24.52 -19.11
N ARG A 256 3.73 -24.97 -18.73
CA ARG A 256 3.94 -25.66 -17.44
C ARG A 256 3.86 -24.73 -16.24
N GLY A 257 4.06 -23.41 -16.42
CA GLY A 257 3.82 -22.45 -15.33
C GLY A 257 2.35 -22.42 -14.91
N MET A 258 1.45 -22.62 -15.87
CA MET A 258 0.00 -22.68 -15.62
C MET A 258 -0.41 -23.97 -14.89
N GLU A 259 0.30 -25.08 -15.13
CA GLU A 259 0.08 -26.37 -14.44
C GLU A 259 0.20 -26.23 -12.91
N TRP A 260 1.08 -25.34 -12.44
CA TRP A 260 1.34 -25.14 -11.03
C TRP A 260 0.36 -24.20 -10.33
N LEU A 261 -0.43 -23.40 -11.08
CA LEU A 261 -1.40 -22.48 -10.47
C LEU A 261 -2.42 -23.23 -9.61
N ALA A 262 -2.98 -24.34 -10.12
CA ALA A 262 -3.92 -25.16 -9.35
C ALA A 262 -3.30 -25.68 -8.04
N LYS A 263 -2.00 -26.03 -8.05
CA LYS A 263 -1.30 -26.47 -6.83
C LYS A 263 -1.04 -25.32 -5.86
N LEU A 264 -0.71 -24.14 -6.37
CA LEU A 264 -0.53 -22.93 -5.56
C LEU A 264 -1.83 -22.48 -4.91
N GLU A 265 -2.94 -22.51 -5.66
CA GLU A 265 -4.29 -22.23 -5.16
C GLU A 265 -4.72 -23.25 -4.10
N ALA A 266 -4.51 -24.55 -4.35
CA ALA A 266 -4.82 -25.60 -3.38
C ALA A 266 -3.99 -25.49 -2.08
N ASN A 267 -2.81 -24.88 -2.14
CA ASN A 267 -1.97 -24.58 -0.97
C ASN A 267 -2.23 -23.19 -0.38
N GLY A 268 -3.22 -22.45 -0.88
CA GLY A 268 -3.59 -21.12 -0.41
C GLY A 268 -2.57 -20.01 -0.71
N LEU A 269 -1.58 -20.26 -1.58
CA LEU A 269 -0.54 -19.29 -1.93
C LEU A 269 -0.99 -18.27 -2.98
N VAL A 270 -1.95 -18.67 -3.82
CA VAL A 270 -2.52 -17.85 -4.88
C VAL A 270 -4.03 -17.87 -4.72
N GLU A 271 -4.66 -16.74 -5.05
CA GLU A 271 -6.11 -16.65 -5.20
C GLU A 271 -6.47 -16.08 -6.55
N LYS A 272 -7.66 -16.48 -7.00
CA LYS A 272 -8.28 -15.93 -8.19
C LYS A 272 -9.15 -14.74 -7.80
N VAL A 273 -8.89 -13.59 -8.39
CA VAL A 273 -9.66 -12.35 -8.24
C VAL A 273 -10.23 -12.05 -9.63
N ASP A 274 -11.54 -12.22 -9.78
CA ASP A 274 -12.24 -12.18 -11.08
C ASP A 274 -11.62 -13.15 -12.10
N ASP A 275 -10.98 -12.61 -13.16
CA ASP A 275 -10.28 -13.36 -14.22
C ASP A 275 -8.75 -13.32 -14.08
N LYS A 276 -8.23 -12.84 -12.94
CA LYS A 276 -6.80 -12.69 -12.66
C LYS A 276 -6.38 -13.54 -11.47
N PHE A 277 -5.07 -13.77 -11.37
CA PHE A 277 -4.44 -14.47 -10.26
C PHE A 277 -3.53 -13.52 -9.50
N ARG A 278 -3.52 -13.65 -8.18
CA ARG A 278 -2.68 -12.86 -7.27
C ARG A 278 -2.10 -13.75 -6.17
N ALA A 279 -0.87 -13.48 -5.77
CA ALA A 279 -0.27 -14.13 -4.60
C ALA A 279 -0.87 -13.60 -3.29
N LYS A 280 -1.20 -14.48 -2.35
CA LYS A 280 -1.63 -14.10 -0.99
C LYS A 280 -0.45 -13.56 -0.19
N THR A 281 -0.76 -12.59 0.67
CA THR A 281 0.24 -11.85 1.46
C THR A 281 0.69 -12.63 2.69
#